data_AF-A0AAE4T352-F1
#
_entry.id   AF-A0AAE4T352-F1
#
_cell.length_a   1.000
_cell.length_b   1.000
_cell.length_c   1.000
_cell.angle_alpha   90.00
_cell.angle_beta   90.00
_cell.angle_gamma   90.00
#
_symmetry.space_group_name_H-M   'P 1'
#
loop_
_entity.id
_entity.type
_entity.pdbx_description
1 polymer ?
#
loop_
_entity_poly.entity_id
_entity_poly.type
_entity_poly.pdbx_seq_one_letter_code
_entity_poly.pdbx_strand_id
1 'polypeptide(L)'
;MALRAMVLSYAGNHEHQHTHYMILKPLGINDRGSAARLVGRKVVWRTPTGKKMKGKILRTHGNGGEVKAYFNPGLPGQALGDYVEIL
;
A
#
# COMPACT_ATOMS: atom_id res chain seq x y z
N MET A 1 -4.51 -16.95 4.47
CA MET A 1 -4.00 -15.95 5.44
C MET A 1 -3.70 -14.67 4.68
N ALA A 2 -4.26 -13.53 5.08
CA ALA A 2 -3.98 -12.25 4.45
C ALA A 2 -2.64 -11.70 4.95
N LEU A 3 -1.79 -11.23 4.04
CA LEU A 3 -0.52 -10.61 4.41
C LEU A 3 -0.79 -9.16 4.80
N ARG A 4 -0.35 -8.74 5.99
CA ARG A 4 -0.52 -7.36 6.45
C ARG A 4 0.60 -6.47 5.88
N ALA A 5 0.26 -5.25 5.51
CA ALA A 5 1.21 -4.22 5.13
C ALA A 5 0.90 -2.91 5.85
N MET A 6 1.93 -2.14 6.20
CA MET A 6 1.78 -0.82 6.77
C MET A 6 1.74 0.23 5.67
N VAL A 7 0.85 1.21 5.79
CA VAL A 7 0.83 2.39 4.93
C VAL A 7 1.92 3.36 5.39
N LEU A 8 2.88 3.67 4.53
CA LEU A 8 3.96 4.60 4.87
C LEU A 8 3.61 6.04 4.46
N SER A 9 3.36 6.25 3.18
CA SER A 9 3.19 7.60 2.62
C SER A 9 2.44 7.58 1.30
N TYR A 10 2.00 8.75 0.86
CA TYR A 10 1.61 8.95 -0.53
C TYR A 10 2.82 8.89 -1.45
N ALA A 11 2.64 8.36 -2.65
CA ALA A 11 3.66 8.48 -3.67
C ALA A 11 3.69 9.92 -4.19
N GLY A 12 4.87 10.50 -4.32
CA GLY A 12 5.01 11.90 -4.70
C GLY A 12 6.46 12.33 -4.74
N ASN A 13 6.68 13.62 -4.93
CA ASN A 13 7.93 14.30 -4.66
C ASN A 13 7.78 15.14 -3.39
N HIS A 14 8.77 15.99 -3.08
CA HIS A 14 8.75 16.80 -1.86
C HIS A 14 7.56 17.78 -1.80
N GLU A 15 7.10 18.28 -2.96
CA GLU A 15 6.09 19.34 -3.06
C GLU A 15 4.71 18.81 -3.49
N HIS A 16 4.67 17.71 -4.23
CA HIS A 16 3.50 17.16 -4.90
C HIS A 16 3.25 15.73 -4.46
N GLN A 17 2.04 15.47 -3.97
CA GLN A 17 1.58 14.13 -3.59
C GLN A 17 0.53 13.62 -4.57
N HIS A 18 0.67 12.37 -4.99
CA HIS A 18 -0.35 11.68 -5.76
C HIS A 18 -1.28 10.92 -4.81
N THR A 19 -2.43 11.52 -4.50
CA THR A 19 -3.42 11.04 -3.52
C THR A 19 -3.97 9.64 -3.77
N HIS A 20 -3.94 9.16 -5.01
CA HIS A 20 -4.41 7.82 -5.38
C HIS A 20 -3.35 6.72 -5.22
N TYR A 21 -2.08 7.11 -5.08
CA TYR A 21 -0.97 6.17 -5.06
C TYR A 21 -0.30 6.18 -3.69
N MET A 22 -0.08 4.99 -3.15
CA MET A 22 0.45 4.84 -1.81
C MET A 22 1.61 3.86 -1.79
N ILE A 23 2.57 4.16 -0.92
CA ILE A 23 3.70 3.30 -0.61
C ILE A 23 3.30 2.45 0.60
N LEU A 24 3.34 1.13 0.41
CA LEU A 24 3.02 0.15 1.41
C LEU A 24 4.27 -0.67 1.74
N LYS A 25 4.43 -1.02 3.02
CA LYS A 25 5.46 -1.93 3.51
C LYS A 25 4.83 -3.24 3.96
N PRO A 26 4.90 -4.32 3.17
CA PRO A 26 4.45 -5.63 3.61
C PRO A 26 5.28 -6.10 4.81
N LEU A 27 4.62 -6.61 5.85
CA LEU A 27 5.31 -7.10 7.04
C LEU A 27 6.06 -8.39 6.71
N GLY A 28 7.33 -8.46 7.10
CA GLY A 28 8.20 -9.62 6.85
C GLY A 28 8.81 -9.67 5.44
N ILE A 29 8.59 -8.67 4.59
CA ILE A 29 9.24 -8.56 3.28
C ILE A 29 10.22 -7.39 3.31
N ASN A 30 11.51 -7.72 3.22
CA ASN A 30 12.60 -6.75 3.28
C ASN A 30 13.41 -6.66 1.99
N ASP A 31 13.05 -7.45 0.97
CA ASP A 31 13.74 -7.52 -0.30
C ASP A 31 12.79 -7.28 -1.48
N ARG A 32 13.36 -6.73 -2.55
CA ARG A 32 12.62 -6.41 -3.78
C ARG A 32 12.08 -7.65 -4.50
N GLY A 33 12.79 -8.78 -4.44
CA GLY A 33 12.41 -10.01 -5.14
C GLY A 33 11.12 -10.60 -4.58
N SER A 34 11.04 -10.72 -3.26
CA SER A 34 9.84 -11.15 -2.54
C SER A 34 8.69 -10.18 -2.74
N ALA A 35 8.95 -8.87 -2.71
CA ALA A 35 7.92 -7.85 -2.96
C ALA A 35 7.35 -7.91 -4.39
N ALA A 36 8.16 -8.28 -5.39
CA ALA A 36 7.71 -8.42 -6.77
C ALA A 36 6.60 -9.47 -6.93
N ARG A 37 6.59 -10.51 -6.08
CA ARG A 37 5.55 -11.55 -6.07
C ARG A 37 4.18 -11.04 -5.60
N LEU A 38 4.13 -9.86 -5.00
CA LEU A 38 2.89 -9.22 -4.57
C LEU A 38 2.29 -8.30 -5.63
N VAL A 39 3.04 -8.02 -6.70
CA VAL A 39 2.54 -7.17 -7.79
C VAL A 39 1.31 -7.82 -8.43
N GLY A 40 0.27 -7.01 -8.64
CA GLY A 40 -1.01 -7.46 -9.18
C GLY A 40 -2.04 -7.88 -8.13
N ARG A 41 -1.62 -8.12 -6.87
CA ARG A 41 -2.54 -8.49 -5.78
C ARG A 41 -3.45 -7.34 -5.38
N LYS A 42 -4.59 -7.70 -4.79
CA LYS A 42 -5.57 -6.74 -4.27
C LYS A 42 -5.17 -6.34 -2.86
N VAL A 43 -5.40 -5.08 -2.53
CA VAL A 43 -5.17 -4.53 -1.19
C VAL A 43 -6.48 -4.01 -0.66
N VAL A 44 -6.76 -4.25 0.62
CA VAL A 44 -7.95 -3.76 1.29
C VAL A 44 -7.53 -3.01 2.54
N TRP A 45 -7.93 -1.73 2.61
CA TRP A 45 -7.90 -0.96 3.84
C TRP A 45 -9.32 -0.92 4.42
N ARG A 46 -9.42 -0.93 5.75
CA ARG A 46 -10.70 -0.81 6.45
C ARG A 46 -10.69 0.49 7.24
N THR A 47 -11.69 1.33 7.02
CA THR A 47 -11.87 2.53 7.84
C THR A 47 -12.25 2.14 9.27
N PRO A 48 -12.06 3.04 10.26
CA PRO A 48 -12.59 2.84 11.61
C PRO A 48 -14.10 2.58 11.64
N THR A 49 -14.82 3.14 10.67
CA THR A 49 -16.27 2.94 10.48
C THR A 49 -16.65 1.65 9.76
N GLY A 50 -15.68 0.80 9.39
CA GLY A 50 -15.90 -0.51 8.76
C GLY A 50 -16.02 -0.50 7.23
N LYS A 51 -15.88 0.65 6.57
CA LYS A 51 -15.91 0.74 5.10
C LYS A 51 -14.62 0.15 4.52
N LYS A 52 -14.76 -0.66 3.48
CA LYS A 52 -13.63 -1.30 2.79
C LYS A 52 -13.22 -0.48 1.57
N MET A 53 -11.97 -0.03 1.55
CA MET A 53 -11.37 0.64 0.40
C MET A 53 -10.43 -0.35 -0.29
N LYS A 54 -10.70 -0.61 -1.57
CA LYS A 54 -9.97 -1.60 -2.36
C LYS A 54 -8.96 -0.91 -3.25
N GLY A 55 -7.78 -1.50 -3.36
CA GLY A 55 -6.71 -1.08 -4.25
C GLY A 55 -6.02 -2.27 -4.90
N LYS A 56 -5.00 -1.98 -5.70
CA LYS A 56 -4.18 -2.96 -6.38
C LYS A 56 -2.71 -2.59 -6.27
N ILE A 57 -1.85 -3.57 -6.03
CA ILE A 57 -0.40 -3.38 -6.07
C ILE A 57 0.04 -3.30 -7.53
N LEU A 58 0.70 -2.20 -7.90
CA LEU A 58 1.11 -1.95 -9.28
C LEU A 58 2.55 -2.36 -9.55
N ARG A 59 3.47 -2.04 -8.64
CA ARG A 59 4.90 -2.32 -8.79
C ARG A 59 5.61 -2.29 -7.44
N THR A 60 6.82 -2.82 -7.40
CA THR A 60 7.74 -2.63 -6.27
C THR A 60 8.18 -1.17 -6.18
N HIS A 61 8.49 -0.71 -4.98
CA HIS A 61 9.04 0.60 -4.69
C HIS A 61 10.33 0.44 -3.88
N GLY A 62 11.40 1.13 -4.27
CA GLY A 62 12.70 0.99 -3.60
C GLY A 62 13.28 -0.43 -3.65
N ASN A 63 14.23 -0.68 -2.74
CA ASN A 63 14.91 -1.97 -2.59
C ASN A 63 14.58 -2.68 -1.26
N GLY A 64 13.91 -1.99 -0.32
CA GLY A 64 13.56 -2.53 1.00
C GLY A 64 12.34 -3.45 0.97
N GLY A 65 11.76 -3.75 -0.18
CA GLY A 65 10.55 -4.56 -0.27
C GLY A 65 9.25 -3.77 -0.12
N GLU A 66 9.30 -2.44 -0.23
CA GLU A 66 8.12 -1.60 -0.35
C GLU A 66 7.41 -1.84 -1.69
N VAL A 67 6.12 -1.54 -1.74
CA VAL A 67 5.30 -1.66 -2.95
C VAL A 67 4.44 -0.42 -3.15
N LYS A 68 4.23 -0.04 -4.41
CA LYS A 68 3.34 1.05 -4.79
C LYS A 68 1.97 0.47 -5.15
N ALA A 69 0.94 0.87 -4.41
CA ALA A 69 -0.45 0.50 -4.65
C ALA A 69 -1.24 1.70 -5.18
N TYR A 70 -2.30 1.40 -5.94
CA TYR A 70 -3.27 2.37 -6.42
C TYR A 70 -4.65 2.09 -5.83
N PHE A 71 -5.31 3.16 -5.37
CA PHE A 71 -6.65 3.12 -4.80
C PHE A 71 -7.58 4.10 -5.54
N ASN A 72 -8.80 3.64 -5.81
CA ASN A 72 -9.86 4.48 -6.36
C ASN A 72 -11.18 4.21 -5.61
N PRO A 73 -11.68 5.17 -4.80
CA PRO A 73 -11.06 6.46 -4.47
C PRO A 73 -9.75 6.31 -3.67
N GLY A 74 -8.88 7.32 -3.73
CA GLY A 74 -7.60 7.34 -2.97
C GLY A 74 -7.83 7.23 -1.47
N LEU A 75 -6.85 6.69 -0.72
CA LEU A 75 -7.00 6.61 0.74
C LEU A 75 -6.79 8.00 1.35
N PRO A 76 -7.51 8.30 2.44
CA PRO A 76 -7.37 9.57 3.15
C PRO A 76 -6.11 9.55 4.05
N GLY A 77 -5.62 10.72 4.47
CA GLY A 77 -4.37 10.84 5.23
C GLY A 77 -4.39 10.12 6.57
N GLN A 78 -5.58 9.88 7.12
CA GLN A 78 -5.84 9.09 8.32
C GLN A 78 -5.43 7.62 8.18
N ALA A 79 -5.24 7.13 6.95
CA ALA A 79 -4.74 5.78 6.70
C ALA A 79 -3.21 5.67 6.85
N LEU A 80 -2.47 6.78 6.90
CA LEU A 80 -1.02 6.76 7.08
C LEU A 80 -0.67 6.19 8.46
N GLY A 81 0.25 5.22 8.49
CA GLY A 81 0.62 4.50 9.71
C GLY A 81 -0.30 3.34 10.07
N ASP A 82 -1.41 3.15 9.35
CA ASP A 82 -2.34 2.05 9.58
C ASP A 82 -2.01 0.81 8.72
N TYR A 83 -2.68 -0.30 9.01
CA TYR A 83 -2.48 -1.58 8.34
C TYR A 83 -3.51 -1.83 7.25
N VAL A 84 -3.04 -2.42 6.16
CA VAL A 84 -3.85 -2.94 5.06
C VAL A 84 -3.66 -4.44 4.90
N GLU A 85 -4.68 -5.10 4.37
CA GLU A 85 -4.67 -6.53 4.08
C GLU A 85 -4.39 -6.74 2.58
N ILE A 86 -3.33 -7.48 2.25
CA ILE A 86 -3.04 -7.94 0.89
C ILE A 86 -3.70 -9.31 0.70
N LEU A 87 -4.54 -9.41 -0.33
CA LEU A 87 -5.25 -10.62 -0.77
C LEU A 87 -4.45 -11.29 -1.90
#